data_AF-A0AAU7QDH8-F1
#
_entry.id   AF-A0AAU7QDH8-F1
#
_cell.length_a   1.000
_cell.length_b   1.000
_cell.length_c   1.000
_cell.angle_alpha   90.00
_cell.angle_beta   90.00
_cell.angle_gamma   90.00
#
_symmetry.space_group_name_H-M   'P 1'
#
loop_
_entity.id
_entity.type
_entity.pdbx_description
1 polymer ?
#
loop_
_entity_poly.entity_id
_entity_poly.type
_entity_poly.pdbx_seq_one_letter_code
_entity_poly.pdbx_strand_id
1 'polypeptide(L)' 'MTEERFPVQQTKMKDIPKDWAREAYKEYSAQFGTQQSLERLGERAGFSWCELVMLLYQRIKRIEAKGQK' A
#
# COMPACT_ATOMS: atom_id res chain seq x y z
N MET A 1 -4.83 12.70 -17.13
CA MET A 1 -5.47 11.81 -16.14
C MET A 1 -5.23 12.44 -14.78
N THR A 2 -6.27 12.87 -14.08
CA THR A 2 -6.13 13.38 -12.70
C THR A 2 -5.70 12.22 -11.81
N GLU A 3 -4.50 12.29 -11.25
CA GLU A 3 -3.98 11.25 -10.36
C GLU A 3 -4.81 11.20 -9.08
N GLU A 4 -5.55 10.11 -8.87
CA GLU A 4 -6.28 9.88 -7.64
C GLU A 4 -5.27 9.69 -6.48
N ARG A 5 -5.53 10.34 -5.35
CA ARG A 5 -4.62 10.40 -4.19
C ARG A 5 -5.17 9.57 -3.02
N PHE A 6 -4.29 9.04 -2.19
CA PHE A 6 -4.61 8.18 -1.04
C PHE A 6 -3.88 8.69 0.22
N PRO A 7 -4.54 8.75 1.38
CA PRO A 7 -3.97 9.38 2.56
C PRO A 7 -2.79 8.60 3.16
N VAL A 8 -1.90 9.31 3.83
CA VAL A 8 -0.77 8.79 4.62
C VAL A 8 -0.85 9.29 6.06
N GLN A 9 -0.66 8.37 6.99
CA GLN A 9 -0.76 8.65 8.42
C GLN A 9 0.37 9.60 8.90
N GLN A 10 -0.01 10.59 9.72
CA GLN A 10 0.88 11.38 10.59
C GLN A 10 1.98 12.21 9.91
N THR A 11 1.78 12.75 8.68
CA THR A 11 2.77 13.67 8.09
C THR A 11 2.18 14.92 7.42
N LYS A 12 3.05 15.90 7.13
CA LYS A 12 2.70 17.12 6.36
C LYS A 12 2.40 16.81 4.88
N MET A 13 3.04 15.78 4.31
CA MET A 13 2.69 15.24 3.00
C MET A 13 1.56 14.24 3.17
N LYS A 14 0.34 14.72 2.92
CA LYS A 14 -0.85 13.99 3.35
C LYS A 14 -1.24 12.83 2.46
N ASP A 15 -0.78 12.79 1.21
CA ASP A 15 -1.27 11.81 0.24
C ASP A 15 -0.19 11.25 -0.70
N ILE A 16 -0.39 10.01 -1.12
CA ILE A 16 0.37 9.28 -2.15
C ILE A 16 -0.50 9.02 -3.37
N PRO A 17 0.09 8.72 -4.55
CA PRO A 17 -0.68 8.18 -5.67
C PRO A 17 -1.44 6.92 -5.25
N LYS A 18 -2.73 6.83 -5.61
CA LYS A 18 -3.58 5.69 -5.23
C LYS A 18 -3.07 4.37 -5.80
N ASP A 19 -2.37 4.39 -6.94
CA ASP A 19 -1.74 3.18 -7.49
C ASP A 19 -0.69 2.59 -6.56
N TRP A 20 0.08 3.42 -5.84
CA TRP A 20 1.03 2.94 -4.84
C TRP A 20 0.29 2.30 -3.67
N ALA A 21 -0.80 2.92 -3.22
CA ALA A 21 -1.65 2.36 -2.17
C ALA A 21 -2.28 1.02 -2.59
N ARG A 22 -2.70 0.87 -3.86
CA ARG A 22 -3.22 -0.40 -4.42
C ARG A 22 -2.15 -1.48 -4.41
N GLU A 23 -0.93 -1.18 -4.85
CA GLU A 23 0.15 -2.18 -4.84
C GLU A 23 0.56 -2.57 -3.42
N ALA A 24 0.66 -1.61 -2.49
CA ALA A 24 0.92 -1.90 -1.09
C ALA A 24 -0.19 -2.75 -0.46
N TYR A 25 -1.45 -2.45 -0.78
CA TYR A 25 -2.61 -3.20 -0.29
C TYR A 25 -2.64 -4.65 -0.79
N LYS A 26 -2.23 -4.91 -2.03
CA LYS A 26 -2.09 -6.30 -2.52
C LYS A 26 -1.15 -7.12 -1.64
N GLU A 27 -0.07 -6.50 -1.16
CA GLU A 27 0.86 -7.16 -0.24
C GLU A 27 0.29 -7.28 1.17
N TYR A 28 -0.33 -6.21 1.68
CA TYR A 28 -1.03 -6.21 2.97
C TYR A 28 -2.06 -7.34 3.04
N SER A 29 -2.92 -7.46 2.04
CA SER A 29 -3.95 -8.50 1.99
C SER A 29 -3.38 -9.91 1.88
N ALA A 30 -2.22 -10.07 1.24
CA ALA A 30 -1.54 -11.36 1.19
C ALA A 30 -0.93 -11.77 2.54
N GLN A 31 -0.63 -10.82 3.43
CA GLN A 31 -0.07 -11.08 4.77
C GLN A 31 -1.13 -11.18 5.86
N PHE A 32 -2.12 -10.29 5.83
CA PHE A 32 -3.08 -10.11 6.93
C PHE A 32 -4.52 -10.46 6.55
N GLY A 33 -4.75 -10.88 5.31
CA GLY A 33 -6.07 -11.19 4.78
C GLY A 33 -6.86 -9.96 4.35
N THR A 34 -8.14 -10.15 4.02
CA THR A 34 -9.00 -9.13 3.39
C THR A 34 -10.09 -8.61 4.32
N GLN A 35 -9.90 -8.71 5.64
CA GLN A 35 -10.90 -8.25 6.62
C GLN A 35 -11.09 -6.72 6.60
N GLN A 36 -10.08 -5.97 6.15
CA GLN A 36 -10.14 -4.51 5.97
C GLN A 36 -9.92 -4.18 4.49
N SER A 37 -10.85 -3.44 3.86
CA SER A 37 -10.71 -2.98 2.48
C SER A 37 -9.74 -1.79 2.36
N LEU A 38 -9.23 -1.52 1.15
CA LEU A 38 -8.36 -0.36 0.90
C LEU A 38 -9.08 0.97 1.19
N GLU A 39 -10.37 1.06 0.85
CA GLU A 39 -11.22 2.22 1.11
C GLU A 39 -11.34 2.47 2.62
N ARG A 40 -11.69 1.42 3.37
CA ARG A 40 -11.75 1.45 4.85
C ARG A 40 -10.41 1.81 5.49
N LEU A 41 -9.29 1.42 4.86
CA LEU A 41 -7.96 1.79 5.31
C LEU A 41 -7.68 3.29 5.07
N GLY A 42 -8.08 3.81 3.90
CA GLY A 42 -7.98 5.24 3.58
C GLY A 42 -8.83 6.12 4.51
N GLU A 43 -10.06 5.71 4.81
CA GLU A 43 -10.94 6.39 5.77
C GLU A 43 -10.32 6.51 7.19
N ARG A 44 -9.43 5.57 7.55
CA ARG A 44 -8.76 5.49 8.87
C ARG A 44 -7.36 6.10 8.91
N ALA A 45 -7.04 6.99 7.97
CA ALA A 45 -5.75 7.68 7.79
C ALA A 45 -4.72 6.98 6.89
N GLY A 46 -5.07 5.87 6.25
CA GLY A 46 -4.23 5.23 5.25
C GLY A 46 -3.08 4.42 5.83
N PHE A 47 -1.99 4.31 5.07
CA PHE A 47 -0.75 3.67 5.52
C PHE A 47 0.17 4.71 6.18
N SER A 48 1.01 4.31 7.12
CA SER A 48 2.21 5.09 7.45
C SER A 48 3.25 4.99 6.32
N TRP A 49 4.20 5.94 6.25
CA TRP A 49 5.32 5.85 5.29
C TRP A 49 6.15 4.58 5.50
N CYS A 50 6.39 4.19 6.75
CA CYS A 50 7.14 2.98 7.07
C CYS A 50 6.42 1.72 6.57
N GLU A 51 5.10 1.62 6.82
CA GLU A 51 4.30 0.50 6.32
C GLU A 51 4.29 0.47 4.79
N LEU A 52 4.09 1.62 4.14
CA LEU A 52 4.09 1.72 2.69
C LEU A 52 5.41 1.20 2.08
N VAL A 53 6.55 1.67 2.59
CA VAL A 53 7.88 1.25 2.11
C VAL A 53 8.08 -0.25 2.34
N MET A 54 7.75 -0.74 3.53
CA MET A 54 7.90 -2.16 3.88
C MET A 54 7.07 -3.06 2.96
N LEU A 55 5.79 -2.74 2.76
CA LEU A 55 4.86 -3.52 1.94
C LEU A 55 5.31 -3.52 0.47
N LEU A 56 5.69 -2.37 -0.09
CA LEU A 56 6.17 -2.29 -1.47
C LEU A 56 7.48 -3.07 -1.65
N TYR A 57 8.41 -2.96 -0.71
CA TYR A 57 9.66 -3.73 -0.75
C TYR A 57 9.41 -5.24 -0.71
N GLN A 58 8.60 -5.71 0.24
CA GLN A 58 8.25 -7.13 0.37
C GLN A 58 7.56 -7.66 -0.89
N ARG A 59 6.68 -6.86 -1.49
CA ARG A 59 6.02 -7.19 -2.74
C ARG A 59 7.00 -7.38 -3.90
N ILE A 60 7.95 -6.45 -4.05
CA ILE A 60 9.01 -6.53 -5.06
C ILE A 60 9.80 -7.82 -4.87
N LYS A 61 10.30 -8.09 -3.64
CA LYS A 61 11.05 -9.32 -3.36
C LYS A 61 10.27 -10.59 -3.71
N ARG A 62 8.96 -10.62 -3.43
CA ARG A 62 8.10 -11.76 -3.75
C ARG A 62 7.94 -11.96 -5.25
N ILE A 63 7.78 -10.88 -6.02
CA ILE A 63 7.69 -10.92 -7.48
C ILE A 63 9.01 -11.42 -8.07
N GLU A 64 10.14 -10.87 -7.62
CA GLU A 64 11.48 -11.29 -8.05
C GLU A 64 11.73 -12.77 -7.77
N ALA A 65 11.37 -13.26 -6.57
CA ALA A 65 11.51 -14.67 -6.21
C ALA A 65 10.61 -15.61 -7.04
N LYS A 66 9.48 -15.12 -7.57
CA LYS A 66 8.60 -15.90 -8.45
C LYS A 66 9.07 -15.92 -9.90
N GLY A 67 9.71 -14.84 -10.38
CA GLY A 67 10.24 -14.76 -11.74
C GLY A 67 11.53 -15.55 -11.98
N GLN A 68 12.15 -16.08 -10.92
CA GLN A 68 13.34 -16.93 -10.98
C GLN A 68 13.02 -18.44 -11.02
N LYS A 69 11.73 -18.82 -11.10
CA LYS A 69 11.26 -20.20 -11.26
C LYS A 69 10.79 -20.43 -12.68
#